data_AF-A0A536RKR9-F1
#
_entry.id   AF-A0A536RKR9-F1
#
_cell.length_a   1.000
_cell.length_b   1.000
_cell.length_c   1.000
_cell.angle_alpha   90.00
_cell.angle_beta   90.00
_cell.angle_gamma   90.00
#
_symmetry.space_group_name_H-M   'P 1'
#
loop_
_entity.id
_entity.type
_entity.pdbx_description
1 polymer ?
#
loop_
_entity_poly.entity_id
_entity_poly.type
_entity_poly.pdbx_seq_one_letter_code
_entity_poly.pdbx_strand_id
1 'polypeptide(L)'
;MNQFFEALGQEWVDAAQRRGATITRPVLDSRVALELLELARVAAHTQERRFAPLTCYLAGVAAEQLKLAIPDIDEAALAEFIQEVRQKLEAETPRPT
;
A
#
# COMPACT_ATOMS: atom_id res chain seq x y z
N MET A 1 -11.52 -0.06 10.25
CA MET A 1 -10.07 0.03 10.60
C MET A 1 -9.95 0.53 12.04
N ASN A 2 -8.77 0.48 12.67
CA ASN A 2 -8.54 1.09 13.98
C ASN A 2 -8.68 2.64 13.92
N GLN A 3 -9.22 3.25 14.99
CA GLN A 3 -9.40 4.69 15.20
C GLN A 3 -8.15 5.52 14.88
N PHE A 4 -6.96 4.96 15.13
CA PHE A 4 -5.68 5.60 14.77
C PHE A 4 -5.61 6.00 13.29
N PHE A 5 -5.99 5.10 12.37
CA PHE A 5 -5.90 5.35 10.93
C PHE A 5 -6.97 6.32 10.45
N GLU A 6 -8.13 6.37 11.11
CA GLU A 6 -9.18 7.35 10.82
C GLU A 6 -8.71 8.77 11.17
N ALA A 7 -8.11 8.93 12.36
CA ALA A 7 -7.53 10.20 12.79
C ALA A 7 -6.36 10.63 11.86
N LEU A 8 -5.46 9.70 11.52
CA LEU A 8 -4.37 9.97 10.59
C LEU A 8 -4.89 10.38 9.20
N GLY A 9 -5.95 9.75 8.71
CA GLY A 9 -6.60 10.13 7.46
C GLY A 9 -7.08 11.59 7.49
N GLN A 10 -7.64 12.04 8.61
CA GLN A 10 -8.09 13.42 8.77
C GLN A 10 -6.91 14.41 8.77
N GLU A 11 -5.80 14.08 9.41
CA GLU A 11 -4.59 14.93 9.40
C GLU A 11 -4.07 15.20 7.97
N TRP A 12 -4.17 14.21 7.07
CA TRP A 12 -3.83 14.41 5.65
C TRP A 12 -4.75 15.40 4.96
N VAL A 13 -6.07 15.31 5.21
CA VAL A 13 -7.07 16.23 4.65
C VAL A 13 -6.78 17.65 5.13
N ASP A 14 -6.60 17.84 6.43
CA ASP A 14 -6.34 19.15 7.03
C ASP A 14 -5.01 19.73 6.51
N ALA A 15 -3.98 18.90 6.36
CA ALA A 15 -2.72 19.30 5.76
C ALA A 15 -2.85 19.73 4.28
N ALA A 16 -3.69 19.07 3.49
CA ALA A 16 -3.96 19.46 2.11
C ALA A 16 -4.76 20.78 2.04
N GLN A 17 -5.76 20.95 2.90
CA GLN A 17 -6.58 22.17 2.96
C GLN A 17 -5.74 23.40 3.30
N ARG A 18 -4.80 23.29 4.24
CA ARG A 18 -3.82 24.36 4.54
C ARG A 18 -2.99 24.79 3.32
N ARG A 19 -2.94 23.98 2.27
CA ARG A 19 -2.22 24.24 1.00
C ARG A 19 -3.17 24.62 -0.15
N GLY A 20 -4.45 24.84 0.14
CA GLY A 20 -5.46 25.19 -0.87
C GLY A 20 -5.92 24.01 -1.72
N ALA A 21 -5.62 22.77 -1.32
CA ALA A 21 -6.05 21.57 -2.02
C ALA A 21 -7.13 20.83 -1.21
N THR A 22 -8.12 20.28 -1.91
CA THR A 22 -9.10 19.36 -1.30
C THR A 22 -8.80 17.95 -1.77
N ILE A 23 -8.58 17.03 -0.84
CA ILE A 23 -8.39 15.61 -1.13
C ILE A 23 -9.46 14.80 -0.40
N THR A 24 -9.82 13.65 -0.96
CA THR A 24 -10.61 12.65 -0.24
C THR A 24 -9.78 12.11 0.92
N ARG A 25 -10.41 11.88 2.07
CA ARG A 25 -9.75 11.26 3.22
C ARG A 25 -9.17 9.90 2.79
N PRO A 26 -7.87 9.66 2.96
CA PRO A 26 -7.29 8.36 2.70
C PRO A 26 -7.93 7.31 3.60
N VAL A 27 -8.42 6.23 2.99
CA VAL A 27 -8.92 5.04 3.67
C VAL A 27 -8.15 3.86 3.11
N LEU A 28 -7.81 2.93 3.98
CA LEU A 28 -7.11 1.72 3.59
C LEU A 28 -8.01 0.53 3.96
N ASP A 29 -8.27 -0.36 3.01
CA ASP A 29 -9.00 -1.59 3.29
C ASP A 29 -8.13 -2.55 4.11
N SER A 30 -8.78 -3.37 4.95
CA SER A 30 -8.07 -4.34 5.80
C SER A 30 -7.27 -5.38 5.02
N ARG A 31 -7.74 -5.83 3.86
CA ARG A 31 -7.06 -6.83 3.02
C ARG A 31 -5.83 -6.21 2.34
N VAL A 32 -6.00 -5.01 1.82
CA VAL A 32 -4.89 -4.22 1.24
C VAL A 32 -3.83 -3.95 2.32
N ALA A 33 -4.23 -3.57 3.54
CA ALA A 33 -3.31 -3.36 4.64
C ALA A 33 -2.49 -4.61 4.98
N LEU A 34 -3.12 -5.79 5.02
CA LEU A 34 -2.43 -7.05 5.26
C LEU A 34 -1.39 -7.36 4.18
N GLU A 35 -1.74 -7.19 2.91
CA GLU A 35 -0.80 -7.42 1.81
C GLU A 35 0.35 -6.41 1.80
N LEU A 36 0.13 -5.16 2.20
CA LEU A 36 1.22 -4.17 2.39
C LEU A 36 2.17 -4.57 3.53
N LEU A 37 1.66 -5.11 4.63
CA LEU A 37 2.49 -5.60 5.73
C LEU A 37 3.33 -6.81 5.31
N GLU A 38 2.73 -7.76 4.59
CA GLU A 38 3.45 -8.92 4.04
C GLU A 38 4.46 -8.50 2.97
N LEU A 39 4.14 -7.52 2.13
CA LEU A 39 5.07 -6.95 1.16
C LEU A 39 6.26 -6.29 1.85
N ALA A 40 6.03 -5.52 2.91
CA ALA A 40 7.09 -4.95 3.73
C ALA A 40 7.98 -6.04 4.33
N ARG A 41 7.38 -7.13 4.83
CA ARG A 41 8.11 -8.29 5.34
C ARG A 41 9.01 -8.87 4.25
N VAL A 42 8.47 -9.19 3.08
CA VAL A 42 9.25 -9.77 1.97
C VAL A 42 10.39 -8.83 1.56
N ALA A 43 10.08 -7.55 1.32
CA ALA A 43 11.06 -6.55 0.89
C ALA A 43 12.18 -6.35 1.93
N ALA A 44 11.85 -6.43 3.23
CA ALA A 44 12.83 -6.32 4.31
C ALA A 44 13.79 -7.52 4.40
N HIS A 45 13.50 -8.64 3.72
CA HIS A 45 14.39 -9.80 3.64
C HIS A 45 15.23 -9.84 2.35
N THR A 46 15.04 -8.88 1.44
CA THR A 46 15.90 -8.72 0.25
C THR A 46 17.27 -8.13 0.62
N GLN A 47 18.22 -8.12 -0.33
CA GLN A 47 19.55 -7.52 -0.12
C GLN A 47 19.49 -6.02 0.21
N GLU A 48 18.39 -5.34 -0.11
CA GLU A 48 18.20 -3.91 0.08
C GLU A 48 17.07 -3.62 1.08
N ARG A 49 17.18 -4.18 2.30
CA ARG A 49 16.18 -4.09 3.39
C ARG A 49 15.62 -2.69 3.65
N ARG A 50 16.42 -1.65 3.39
CA ARG A 50 16.04 -0.23 3.55
C ARG A 50 14.94 0.20 2.60
N PHE A 51 14.66 -0.59 1.55
CA PHE A 51 13.65 -0.27 0.54
C PHE A 51 12.26 -0.73 0.90
N ALA A 52 12.06 -1.53 1.96
CA ALA A 52 10.72 -2.00 2.33
C ALA A 52 9.67 -0.86 2.44
N PRO A 53 9.96 0.29 3.07
CA PRO A 53 9.02 1.42 3.08
C PRO A 53 8.75 2.01 1.68
N LEU A 54 9.78 2.07 0.83
CA LEU A 54 9.67 2.59 -0.55
C LEU A 54 8.87 1.63 -1.44
N THR A 55 9.05 0.33 -1.26
CA THR A 55 8.26 -0.71 -1.94
C THR A 55 6.78 -0.59 -1.58
N CYS A 56 6.46 -0.38 -0.30
CA CYS A 56 5.07 -0.18 0.13
C CYS A 56 4.48 1.14 -0.39
N TYR A 57 5.27 2.22 -0.41
CA TYR A 57 4.85 3.48 -1.04
C TYR A 57 4.52 3.28 -2.53
N LEU A 58 5.38 2.58 -3.27
CA LEU A 58 5.17 2.29 -4.68
C LEU A 58 3.93 1.41 -4.91
N ALA A 59 3.68 0.43 -4.03
CA ALA A 59 2.46 -0.38 -4.09
C ALA A 59 1.19 0.48 -3.95
N GLY A 60 1.19 1.46 -3.03
CA GLY A 60 0.09 2.42 -2.91
C GLY A 60 -0.10 3.26 -4.17
N VAL A 61 0.99 3.76 -4.77
CA VAL A 61 0.94 4.51 -6.04
C VAL A 61 0.38 3.63 -7.17
N ALA A 62 0.83 2.38 -7.28
CA ALA A 62 0.37 1.44 -8.30
C ALA A 62 -1.12 1.09 -8.13
N ALA A 63 -1.58 0.90 -6.88
CA ALA A 63 -2.99 0.63 -6.57
C ALA A 63 -3.90 1.79 -7.02
N GLU A 64 -3.51 3.03 -6.73
CA GLU A 64 -4.28 4.21 -7.18
C GLU A 64 -4.26 4.37 -8.71
N GLN A 65 -3.15 4.07 -9.39
CA GLN A 65 -3.13 4.02 -10.85
C GLN A 65 -4.05 2.93 -11.41
N LEU A 66 -4.14 1.77 -10.77
CA LEU A 66 -5.03 0.69 -11.18
C LEU A 66 -6.51 1.07 -11.00
N LYS A 67 -6.87 1.75 -9.90
CA LYS A 67 -8.21 2.31 -9.69
C LYS A 67 -8.62 3.30 -10.78
N LEU A 68 -7.68 4.10 -11.29
CA LEU A 68 -7.95 5.01 -12.41
C LEU A 68 -8.10 4.28 -13.75
N ALA A 69 -7.38 3.17 -13.94
CA ALA A 69 -7.40 2.39 -15.18
C ALA A 69 -8.61 1.46 -15.30
N ILE A 70 -9.12 0.96 -14.17
CA ILE A 70 -10.25 0.03 -14.09
C ILE A 70 -11.36 0.64 -13.22
N PRO A 71 -12.39 1.26 -13.83
CA PRO A 71 -13.53 1.78 -13.10
C PRO A 71 -14.17 0.69 -12.24
N ASP A 72 -14.60 1.06 -11.04
CA ASP A 72 -15.32 0.20 -10.08
C ASP A 72 -14.54 -1.06 -9.62
N ILE A 73 -13.21 -1.08 -9.75
CA ILE A 73 -12.39 -2.12 -9.13
C ILE A 73 -12.60 -2.12 -7.61
N ASP A 74 -12.82 -3.30 -7.03
CA ASP A 74 -13.02 -3.44 -5.60
C ASP A 74 -11.69 -3.61 -4.84
N GLU A 75 -11.75 -3.43 -3.52
CA GLU A 75 -10.57 -3.54 -2.65
C GLU A 75 -10.03 -4.99 -2.56
N ALA A 76 -10.84 -5.99 -2.92
CA ALA A 76 -10.40 -7.39 -2.97
C ALA A 76 -9.45 -7.61 -4.16
N ALA A 77 -9.83 -7.14 -5.34
CA ALA A 77 -9.00 -7.19 -6.55
C ALA A 77 -7.71 -6.37 -6.38
N LEU A 78 -7.76 -5.25 -5.66
CA LEU A 78 -6.56 -4.47 -5.34
C LEU A 78 -5.60 -5.23 -4.40
N ALA A 79 -6.15 -5.95 -3.41
CA ALA A 79 -5.33 -6.80 -2.54
C ALA A 79 -4.69 -7.95 -3.34
N GLU A 80 -5.44 -8.59 -4.24
CA GLU A 80 -4.91 -9.63 -5.14
C GLU A 80 -3.81 -9.10 -6.07
N PHE A 81 -3.97 -7.88 -6.59
CA PHE A 81 -2.95 -7.22 -7.39
C PHE A 81 -1.64 -7.02 -6.62
N ILE A 82 -1.70 -6.55 -5.38
CA ILE A 82 -0.51 -6.40 -4.53
C ILE A 82 0.10 -7.76 -4.18
N GLN A 83 -0.76 -8.74 -3.88
CA GLN A 83 -0.36 -10.12 -3.59
C GLN A 83 0.44 -10.73 -4.75
N GLU A 84 0.00 -10.56 -6.00
CA GLU A 84 0.67 -11.09 -7.18
C GLU A 84 2.12 -10.61 -7.25
N VAL A 85 2.35 -9.29 -7.07
CA VAL A 85 3.69 -8.71 -7.10
C VAL A 85 4.52 -9.18 -5.91
N ARG A 86 3.94 -9.21 -4.71
CA ARG A 86 4.61 -9.71 -3.50
C ARG A 86 5.12 -11.14 -3.69
N GLN A 87 4.29 -12.04 -4.21
CA GLN A 87 4.66 -13.45 -4.40
C GLN A 87 5.83 -13.61 -5.38
N LYS A 88 5.89 -12.78 -6.44
CA LYS A 88 7.03 -12.75 -7.36
C LYS A 88 8.32 -12.35 -6.64
N LEU A 89 8.28 -11.26 -5.85
CA LEU A 89 9.43 -10.80 -5.06
C LEU A 89 9.87 -11.84 -4.01
N GLU A 90 8.90 -12.54 -3.41
CA GLU A 90 9.17 -13.59 -2.43
C GLU A 90 9.87 -14.79 -3.07
N ALA A 91 9.50 -15.15 -4.31
CA ALA A 91 10.15 -16.22 -5.06
C ALA A 91 11.59 -15.88 -5.48
N GLU A 92 11.87 -14.60 -5.76
CA GLU A 92 13.21 -14.10 -6.12
C GLU A 92 14.14 -13.93 -4.91
N THR A 93 13.58 -13.82 -3.71
CA THR A 93 14.36 -13.69 -2.48
C THR A 93 14.95 -15.04 -2.10
N PRO A 94 16.30 -15.18 -1.98
CA PRO A 94 16.91 -16.43 -1.60
C PRO A 94 16.40 -16.88 -0.22
N ARG A 95 15.95 -18.13 -0.08
CA ARG A 95 15.65 -18.67 1.24
C ARG A 95 16.96 -18.78 2.02
N PRO A 96 17.02 -18.33 3.29
CA PRO A 96 18.17 -18.60 4.14
C PRO A 96 18.35 -20.12 4.24
N THR A 97 19.53 -20.60 3.86
CA THR A 97 20.00 -21.98 4.04
C THR A 97 20.27 -22.27 5.51
#